data_AF-A0AAU6K8Z7-F1
#
_entry.id   AF-A0AAU6K8Z7-F1
#
_cell.length_a   1.000
_cell.length_b   1.000
_cell.length_c   1.000
_cell.angle_alpha   90.00
_cell.angle_beta   90.00
_cell.angle_gamma   90.00
#
_symmetry.space_group_name_H-M   'P 1'
#
loop_
_entity.id
_entity.type
_entity.pdbx_description
1 polymer ?
#
loop_
_entity_poly.entity_id
_entity_poly.type
_entity_poly.pdbx_seq_one_letter_code
_entity_poly.pdbx_strand_id
1 'polypeptide(L)'
;MPELALVVAGDVIYNGAHQYVGEAVLAGLDTWRRAIDQVESLSPRSIVAGHKNSELDDDAARTITETREYLDTAEELMRTENSAVDFFNAMIARYPDRIGRTVLWSMSQAVFGIRDNPGEDPVQFIAGGWL
;
A
#
# COMPACT_ATOMS: atom_id res chain seq x y z
N MET A 1 -10.57 9.97 17.44
CA MET A 1 -10.71 10.43 18.83
C MET A 1 -10.28 11.88 18.90
N PRO A 2 -11.23 12.82 18.68
CA PRO A 2 -10.93 14.24 18.57
C PRO A 2 -10.14 14.79 19.76
N GLU A 3 -10.47 14.36 20.97
CA GLU A 3 -9.83 14.75 22.24
C GLU A 3 -8.38 14.27 22.38
N LEU A 4 -7.98 13.25 21.62
CA LEU A 4 -6.61 12.73 21.57
C LEU A 4 -5.84 13.20 20.33
N ALA A 5 -6.49 13.95 19.43
CA ALA A 5 -5.99 14.22 18.07
C ALA A 5 -5.49 12.92 17.39
N LEU A 6 -6.24 11.83 17.55
CA LEU A 6 -5.86 10.49 17.08
C LEU A 6 -6.86 9.98 16.04
N VAL A 7 -6.36 9.36 14.98
CA VAL A 7 -7.16 8.63 13.98
C VAL A 7 -6.75 7.17 13.96
N VAL A 8 -7.74 6.26 13.97
CA VAL A 8 -7.53 4.84 13.66
C VAL A 8 -7.81 4.69 12.16
N ALA A 9 -6.75 4.48 11.37
CA ALA A 9 -6.81 4.61 9.91
C ALA A 9 -6.99 3.26 9.19
N GLY A 10 -6.91 2.13 9.90
CA GLY A 10 -6.96 0.80 9.27
C GLY A 10 -5.92 0.70 8.16
N ASP A 11 -6.37 0.35 6.95
CA ASP A 11 -5.51 0.19 5.77
C ASP A 11 -5.44 1.44 4.89
N VAL A 12 -6.03 2.57 5.32
CA VAL A 12 -5.87 3.85 4.60
C VAL A 12 -4.44 4.38 4.77
N ILE A 13 -3.83 4.19 5.94
CA ILE A 13 -2.48 4.64 6.28
C ILE A 13 -1.68 3.46 6.82
N TYR A 14 -0.45 3.30 6.35
CA TYR A 14 0.47 2.25 6.80
C TYR A 14 1.62 2.86 7.61
N ASN A 15 2.23 2.07 8.49
CA ASN A 15 3.39 2.49 9.28
C ASN A 15 4.53 1.48 9.16
N GLY A 16 5.46 1.70 8.22
CA GLY A 16 6.63 0.83 8.06
C GLY A 16 6.37 -0.58 7.50
N ALA A 17 5.20 -0.83 6.91
CA ALA A 17 4.87 -2.08 6.22
C ALA A 17 4.71 -1.85 4.70
N HIS A 18 4.97 -2.89 3.90
CA HIS A 18 4.58 -2.90 2.49
C HIS A 18 3.05 -2.91 2.37
N GLN A 19 2.51 -2.06 1.49
CA GLN A 19 1.07 -1.82 1.35
C GLN A 19 0.51 -2.76 0.30
N TYR A 20 -0.67 -3.34 0.56
CA TYR A 20 -1.34 -4.19 -0.42
C TYR A 20 -2.19 -3.32 -1.36
N VAL A 21 -1.72 -3.11 -2.60
CA VAL A 21 -2.44 -2.32 -3.62
C VAL A 21 -3.16 -3.20 -4.67
N GLY A 22 -3.20 -4.51 -4.48
CA GLY A 22 -3.71 -5.46 -5.49
C GLY A 22 -5.17 -5.20 -5.90
N GLU A 23 -6.04 -4.85 -4.95
CA GLU A 23 -7.45 -4.52 -5.21
C GLU A 23 -7.63 -3.18 -5.95
N ALA A 24 -6.69 -2.26 -5.76
CA ALA A 24 -6.75 -0.94 -6.37
C ALA A 24 -6.27 -0.93 -7.82
N VAL A 25 -5.64 -2.00 -8.32
CA VAL A 25 -5.17 -2.13 -9.71
C VAL A 25 -6.30 -1.94 -10.73
N LEU A 26 -7.52 -2.39 -10.39
CA LEU A 26 -8.67 -2.32 -11.28
C LEU A 26 -9.31 -0.93 -11.35
N ALA A 27 -9.21 -0.15 -10.27
CA ALA A 27 -9.92 1.12 -10.10
C ALA A 27 -9.00 2.34 -10.01
N GLY A 28 -7.69 2.13 -9.98
CA GLY A 28 -6.68 3.15 -9.73
C GLY A 28 -6.54 3.52 -8.24
N LEU A 29 -5.51 4.32 -7.94
CA LEU A 29 -5.18 4.72 -6.57
C LEU A 29 -5.85 6.03 -6.13
N ASP A 30 -6.56 6.73 -7.01
CA ASP A 30 -7.18 8.03 -6.71
C ASP A 30 -8.17 7.98 -5.55
N THR A 31 -8.94 6.89 -5.42
CA THR A 31 -9.87 6.73 -4.30
C THR A 31 -9.11 6.56 -2.98
N TRP A 32 -7.97 5.87 -2.98
CA TRP A 32 -7.10 5.76 -1.82
C TRP A 32 -6.51 7.12 -1.46
N ARG A 33 -6.00 7.87 -2.45
CA ARG A 33 -5.47 9.23 -2.25
C ARG A 33 -6.50 10.16 -1.61
N ARG A 34 -7.75 10.13 -2.08
CA ARG A 34 -8.86 10.88 -1.46
C ARG A 34 -9.15 10.42 -0.03
N ALA A 35 -9.05 9.13 0.27
CA ALA A 35 -9.20 8.63 1.64
C ALA A 35 -8.10 9.16 2.56
N ILE A 36 -6.86 9.27 2.07
CA ILE A 36 -5.76 9.91 2.80
C ILE A 36 -6.08 11.40 3.04
N ASP A 37 -6.59 12.12 2.03
CA ASP A 37 -7.02 13.53 2.19
C ASP A 37 -8.07 13.68 3.30
N GLN A 38 -9.03 12.75 3.38
CA GLN A 38 -10.03 12.76 4.46
C GLN A 38 -9.38 12.55 5.82
N VAL A 39 -8.45 11.60 5.96
CA VAL A 39 -7.71 11.38 7.22
C VAL A 39 -6.92 12.62 7.62
N GLU A 40 -6.20 13.22 6.68
CA GLU A 40 -5.38 14.42 6.90
C GLU A 40 -6.24 15.63 7.29
N SER A 41 -7.44 15.77 6.71
CA SER A 41 -8.37 16.87 7.05
C SER A 41 -8.81 16.89 8.51
N LEU A 42 -8.71 15.76 9.22
CA LEU A 42 -9.00 15.66 10.65
C LEU A 42 -7.88 16.25 11.53
N SER A 43 -6.79 16.71 10.92
CA SER A 43 -5.59 17.23 11.59
C SER A 43 -5.06 16.30 12.70
N PRO A 44 -4.85 14.99 12.42
CA PRO A 44 -4.35 14.07 13.42
C PRO A 44 -2.93 14.43 13.84
N ARG A 45 -2.64 14.23 15.13
CA ARG A 45 -1.28 14.26 15.67
C ARG A 45 -0.68 12.86 15.75
N SER A 46 -1.52 11.83 15.83
CA SER A 46 -1.09 10.42 15.80
C SER A 46 -2.05 9.54 15.02
N ILE A 47 -1.51 8.52 14.35
CA ILE A 47 -2.28 7.55 13.54
C ILE A 47 -2.03 6.13 14.04
N VAL A 48 -3.12 5.41 14.31
CA VAL A 48 -3.08 3.96 14.54
C VAL A 48 -3.38 3.27 13.22
N ALA A 49 -2.33 2.76 12.58
CA ALA A 49 -2.40 1.95 11.36
C ALA A 49 -2.80 0.50 11.67
N GLY A 50 -3.54 -0.15 10.76
CA GLY A 50 -3.83 -1.58 10.85
C GLY A 50 -2.58 -2.45 10.67
N HIS A 51 -1.66 -1.98 9.83
CA HIS A 51 -0.35 -2.61 9.60
C HIS A 51 0.78 -1.68 10.05
N LYS A 52 1.48 -2.09 11.11
CA LYS A 52 2.56 -1.30 11.70
C LYS A 52 3.81 -2.10 12.04
N ASN A 53 4.97 -1.50 11.83
CA ASN A 53 6.22 -1.89 12.49
C ASN A 53 6.21 -1.33 13.92
N SER A 54 6.35 -2.21 14.91
CA SER A 54 6.33 -1.84 16.34
C SER A 54 7.53 -1.01 16.78
N GLU A 55 8.59 -0.92 15.97
CA GLU A 55 9.79 -0.13 16.27
C GLU A 55 9.63 1.35 15.91
N LEU A 56 8.58 1.71 15.16
CA LEU A 56 8.31 3.09 14.72
C LEU A 56 7.26 3.76 15.61
N ASP A 57 7.35 5.09 15.72
CA ASP A 57 6.31 5.90 16.35
C ASP A 57 5.02 5.96 15.50
N ASP A 58 3.97 6.52 16.07
CA ASP A 58 2.68 6.72 15.39
C ASP A 58 2.50 8.18 14.93
N ASP A 59 3.59 8.87 14.54
CA ASP A 59 3.51 10.26 14.08
C ASP A 59 2.66 10.37 12.80
N ALA A 60 1.65 11.23 12.85
CA ALA A 60 0.67 11.34 11.77
C ALA A 60 1.27 11.94 10.49
N ALA A 61 2.10 12.99 10.60
CA ALA A 61 2.66 13.66 9.43
C ALA A 61 3.61 12.74 8.65
N ARG A 62 4.46 12.00 9.38
CA ARG A 62 5.38 11.01 8.82
C ARG A 62 4.61 9.88 8.13
N THR A 63 3.67 9.25 8.83
CA THR A 63 2.93 8.09 8.28
C THR A 63 2.06 8.44 7.07
N ILE A 64 1.42 9.61 7.06
CA ILE A 64 0.69 10.12 5.88
C ILE A 64 1.65 10.31 4.70
N THR A 65 2.76 11.00 4.92
CA THR A 65 3.76 11.29 3.86
C THR A 65 4.32 10.00 3.28
N GLU A 66 4.80 9.09 4.13
CA GLU A 66 5.36 7.80 3.71
C GLU A 66 4.35 6.89 3.00
N THR A 67 3.06 7.01 3.35
CA THR A 67 1.99 6.26 2.65
C THR A 67 1.77 6.82 1.25
N ARG A 68 1.71 8.15 1.08
CA ARG A 68 1.55 8.79 -0.24
C ARG A 68 2.73 8.45 -1.15
N GLU A 69 3.96 8.58 -0.65
CA GLU A 69 5.17 8.28 -1.42
C GLU A 69 5.24 6.80 -1.87
N TYR A 70 4.77 5.88 -1.02
CA TYR A 70 4.71 4.47 -1.36
C TYR A 70 3.69 4.22 -2.49
N LEU A 71 2.52 4.86 -2.44
CA LEU A 71 1.52 4.77 -3.50
C LEU A 71 2.05 5.32 -4.82
N ASP A 72 2.74 6.47 -4.80
CA ASP A 72 3.37 7.06 -5.99
C ASP A 72 4.41 6.11 -6.61
N THR A 73 5.27 5.54 -5.77
CA THR A 73 6.31 4.61 -6.22
C THR A 73 5.69 3.32 -6.77
N ALA A 74 4.68 2.77 -6.08
CA ALA A 74 3.99 1.57 -6.55
C ALA A 74 3.33 1.83 -7.91
N GLU A 75 2.62 2.95 -8.07
CA GLU A 75 1.99 3.34 -9.33
C GLU A 75 2.99 3.47 -10.48
N GLU A 76 4.14 4.11 -10.22
CA GLU A 76 5.22 4.20 -11.18
C GLU A 76 5.73 2.82 -11.60
N LEU A 77 6.10 1.98 -10.62
CA LEU A 77 6.72 0.68 -10.89
C LEU A 77 5.75 -0.33 -11.51
N MET A 78 4.46 -0.26 -11.18
CA MET A 78 3.43 -1.07 -11.85
C MET A 78 3.36 -0.78 -13.37
N ARG A 79 3.69 0.45 -13.77
CA ARG A 79 3.69 0.89 -15.17
C ARG A 79 5.03 0.62 -15.87
N THR A 80 6.15 0.68 -15.16
CA THR A 80 7.49 0.60 -15.76
C THR A 80 8.11 -0.79 -15.73
N GLU A 81 7.77 -1.63 -14.74
CA GLU A 81 8.35 -2.96 -14.60
C GLU A 81 7.62 -4.00 -15.45
N ASN A 82 8.37 -5.01 -15.90
CA ASN A 82 7.89 -5.98 -16.88
C ASN A 82 7.32 -7.25 -16.27
N SER A 83 7.67 -7.57 -15.02
CA SER A 83 7.19 -8.78 -14.33
C SER A 83 6.94 -8.56 -12.84
N ALA A 84 6.18 -9.47 -12.22
CA ALA A 84 5.96 -9.48 -10.76
C ALA A 84 7.28 -9.54 -9.98
N VAL A 85 8.27 -10.28 -10.49
CA VAL A 85 9.59 -10.41 -9.87
C VAL A 85 10.36 -9.09 -9.95
N ASP A 86 10.33 -8.41 -11.09
CA ASP A 86 11.03 -7.13 -11.27
C ASP A 86 10.41 -6.05 -10.37
N PHE A 87 9.07 -5.97 -10.34
CA PHE A 87 8.34 -5.08 -9.46
C PHE A 87 8.60 -5.37 -7.98
N PHE A 88 8.57 -6.64 -7.56
CA PHE A 88 8.90 -7.04 -6.20
C PHE A 88 10.30 -6.56 -5.81
N ASN A 89 11.30 -6.85 -6.65
CA ASN A 89 12.69 -6.48 -6.39
C ASN A 89 12.89 -4.96 -6.36
N ALA A 90 12.23 -4.21 -7.26
CA ALA A 90 12.29 -2.75 -7.28
C ALA A 90 11.68 -2.13 -6.01
N MET A 91 10.53 -2.64 -5.55
CA MET A 91 9.91 -2.20 -4.30
C MET A 91 10.76 -2.53 -3.07
N ILE A 92 11.43 -3.69 -3.05
CA ILE A 92 12.39 -4.04 -1.99
C ILE A 92 13.61 -3.12 -2.01
N ALA A 93 14.14 -2.81 -3.20
CA ALA A 93 15.29 -1.92 -3.32
C ALA A 93 14.96 -0.50 -2.82
N ARG A 94 13.74 -0.02 -3.09
CA ARG A 94 13.28 1.30 -2.65
C ARG A 94 12.92 1.36 -1.16
N TYR A 95 12.41 0.27 -0.60
CA TYR A 95 11.91 0.19 0.77
C TYR A 95 12.41 -1.09 1.49
N PRO A 96 13.73 -1.24 1.72
CA PRO A 96 14.31 -2.48 2.22
C PRO A 96 13.90 -2.83 3.65
N ASP A 97 13.60 -1.81 4.45
CA ASP A 97 13.32 -1.91 5.89
C ASP A 97 11.83 -2.06 6.21
N ARG A 98 10.96 -2.09 5.19
CA ARG A 98 9.53 -2.32 5.40
C ARG A 98 9.24 -3.79 5.70
N ILE A 99 8.39 -4.03 6.69
CA ILE A 99 7.91 -5.38 7.01
C ILE A 99 6.88 -5.86 5.98
N GLY A 100 6.58 -7.17 5.98
CA GLY A 100 5.50 -7.71 5.15
C GLY A 100 5.90 -8.07 3.71
N ARG A 101 7.12 -8.57 3.49
CA ARG A 101 7.59 -8.99 2.15
C ARG A 101 6.70 -10.04 1.49
N THR A 102 6.08 -10.94 2.26
CA THR A 102 5.09 -11.90 1.74
C THR A 102 3.86 -11.21 1.17
N VAL A 103 3.40 -10.12 1.80
CA VAL A 103 2.29 -9.28 1.30
C VAL A 103 2.69 -8.60 -0.01
N LEU A 104 3.91 -8.06 -0.06
CA LEU A 104 4.45 -7.48 -1.30
C LEU A 104 4.52 -8.52 -2.42
N TRP A 105 4.98 -9.75 -2.15
CA TRP A 105 5.02 -10.81 -3.15
C TRP A 105 3.64 -11.17 -3.67
N SER A 106 2.68 -11.39 -2.76
CA SER A 106 1.29 -11.69 -3.13
C SER A 106 0.68 -10.59 -4.00
N MET A 107 0.87 -9.33 -3.60
CA MET A 107 0.41 -8.19 -4.38
C MET A 107 1.08 -8.11 -5.76
N SER A 108 2.38 -8.39 -5.86
CA SER A 108 3.12 -8.39 -7.13
C SER A 108 2.53 -9.42 -8.09
N GLN A 109 2.23 -10.62 -7.59
CA GLN A 109 1.58 -11.68 -8.37
C GLN A 109 0.19 -11.26 -8.84
N ALA A 110 -0.61 -10.64 -7.96
CA ALA A 110 -1.96 -10.18 -8.30
C ALA A 110 -1.93 -9.09 -9.39
N VAL A 111 -1.10 -8.05 -9.22
CA VAL A 111 -1.00 -6.92 -10.17
C VAL A 111 -0.64 -7.41 -11.57
N PHE A 112 0.42 -8.21 -11.68
CA PHE A 112 0.93 -8.66 -12.96
C PHE A 112 0.09 -9.78 -13.56
N GLY A 113 -0.49 -10.66 -12.73
CA GLY A 113 -1.47 -11.64 -13.18
C GLY A 113 -2.69 -10.99 -13.85
N ILE A 114 -3.25 -9.95 -13.23
CA ILE A 114 -4.36 -9.17 -13.81
C ILE A 114 -3.93 -8.47 -15.10
N ARG A 115 -2.77 -7.80 -15.08
CA ARG A 115 -2.26 -7.03 -16.21
C ARG A 115 -2.00 -7.91 -17.43
N ASP A 116 -1.40 -9.08 -17.20
CA ASP A 116 -0.98 -9.97 -18.28
C ASP A 116 -2.16 -10.82 -18.81
N ASN A 117 -3.30 -10.84 -18.09
CA ASN A 117 -4.51 -11.60 -18.46
C ASN A 117 -5.80 -10.73 -18.35
N PRO A 118 -5.94 -9.65 -19.14
CA PRO A 118 -7.02 -8.67 -18.98
C PRO A 118 -8.45 -9.18 -19.28
N GLY A 119 -8.59 -10.39 -19.84
CA GLY A 119 -9.88 -11.03 -20.14
C GLY A 119 -10.35 -12.02 -19.08
N GLU A 120 -9.55 -12.25 -18.05
CA GLU A 120 -9.79 -13.24 -17.01
C GLU A 120 -10.33 -12.60 -15.72
N ASP A 121 -10.97 -13.40 -14.86
CA ASP A 121 -11.50 -12.91 -13.58
C ASP A 121 -10.33 -12.45 -12.68
N PRO A 122 -10.23 -11.15 -12.32
CA PRO A 122 -9.13 -10.65 -11.51
C PRO A 122 -9.09 -11.28 -10.10
N VAL A 123 -10.23 -11.77 -9.59
CA VAL A 123 -10.30 -12.41 -8.27
C VAL A 123 -9.39 -13.63 -8.20
N GLN A 124 -9.20 -14.36 -9.29
CA GLN A 124 -8.35 -15.54 -9.29
C GLN A 124 -6.86 -15.19 -9.06
N PHE A 125 -6.41 -14.04 -9.57
CA PHE A 125 -5.03 -13.58 -9.38
C PHE A 125 -4.82 -12.96 -8.00
N ILE A 126 -5.85 -12.26 -7.48
CA ILE A 126 -5.87 -11.73 -6.12
C ILE A 126 -5.81 -12.87 -5.09
N ALA A 127 -6.66 -13.89 -5.24
CA ALA A 127 -6.68 -15.05 -4.36
C ALA A 127 -5.43 -15.93 -4.56
N GLY A 128 -5.04 -16.17 -5.81
CA GLY A 128 -3.89 -16.98 -6.17
C GLY A 128 -2.55 -16.40 -5.73
N GLY A 129 -2.43 -15.08 -5.59
CA GLY A 129 -1.22 -14.45 -5.07
C GLY A 129 -0.87 -14.86 -3.63
N TRP A 130 -1.82 -15.42 -2.88
CA TRP A 130 -1.61 -15.91 -1.52
C TRP A 130 -1.29 -17.41 -1.42
N LEU A 131 -1.37 -18.15 -2.53
CA LEU A 131 -1.14 -19.59 -2.62
C LEU A 131 0.26 -19.91 -3.17
#